data_AF-A0A1C5RIX2-F1
#
_entry.id   AF-A0A1C5RIX2-F1
#
_cell.length_a   1.000
_cell.length_b   1.000
_cell.length_c   1.000
_cell.angle_alpha   90.00
_cell.angle_beta   90.00
_cell.angle_gamma   90.00
#
_symmetry.space_group_name_H-M   'P 1'
#
loop_
_entity.id
_entity.type
_entity.pdbx_description
1 polymer ?
#
loop_
_entity_poly.entity_id
_entity_poly.type
_entity_poly.pdbx_seq_one_letter_code
_entity_poly.pdbx_strand_id
1 'polypeptide(L)'
;MRWSEAEYARYIQNTKQYTNNQKPKNKYYSQKTWIDGICFDSKKEADYYCQLKLLTRAGEIKGFCRQARFVVTEGVGSIERGTEYVADFVIFNNDGTSRIVDTKGVKTNEFKLKMKSFREKYPTLKVELE
;
A
#
# COMPACT_ATOMS: atom_id res chain seq x y z
N MET A 1 10.88 -28.75 33.54
CA MET A 1 9.78 -28.67 34.53
C MET A 1 8.54 -29.32 33.92
N ARG A 2 7.97 -30.35 34.55
CA ARG A 2 6.67 -30.93 34.17
C ARG A 2 5.62 -30.29 35.06
N TRP A 3 4.68 -29.57 34.47
CA TRP A 3 3.52 -29.07 35.20
C TRP A 3 2.50 -30.19 35.34
N SER A 4 1.84 -30.25 36.50
CA SER A 4 0.67 -31.09 36.71
C SER A 4 -0.52 -30.59 35.88
N GLU A 5 -1.50 -31.45 35.59
CA GLU A 5 -2.72 -31.05 34.85
C GLU A 5 -3.45 -29.89 35.54
N ALA A 6 -3.44 -29.84 36.87
CA ALA A 6 -4.03 -28.76 37.64
C ALA A 6 -3.26 -27.43 37.48
N GLU A 7 -1.92 -27.47 37.49
CA GLU A 7 -1.08 -26.30 37.25
C GLU A 7 -1.20 -25.79 35.82
N TYR A 8 -1.27 -26.71 34.85
CA TYR A 8 -1.48 -26.38 33.45
C TYR A 8 -2.85 -25.74 33.22
N ALA A 9 -3.91 -26.26 33.84
CA ALA A 9 -5.24 -25.67 33.79
C ALA A 9 -5.28 -24.26 34.40
N ARG A 10 -4.60 -24.04 35.53
CA ARG A 10 -4.51 -22.74 36.20
C ARG A 10 -3.70 -21.73 35.38
N TYR A 11 -2.64 -22.17 34.73
CA TYR A 11 -1.86 -21.37 33.79
C TYR A 11 -2.69 -20.94 32.57
N ILE A 12 -3.48 -21.85 31.99
CA ILE A 12 -4.40 -21.52 30.87
C ILE A 12 -5.49 -20.54 31.32
N GLN A 13 -6.05 -20.69 32.53
CA GLN A 13 -7.06 -19.77 33.06
C GLN A 13 -6.48 -18.37 33.31
N ASN A 14 -5.30 -18.28 33.93
CA ASN A 14 -4.61 -17.00 34.17
C ASN A 14 -4.22 -16.33 32.84
N THR A 15 -3.64 -17.06 31.89
CA THR A 15 -3.27 -16.48 30.58
C THR A 15 -4.47 -15.99 29.78
N LYS A 16 -5.59 -16.72 29.79
CA LYS A 16 -6.84 -16.28 29.13
C LYS A 16 -7.39 -14.97 29.70
N GLN A 17 -7.26 -14.74 31.01
CA GLN A 17 -7.65 -13.46 31.63
C GLN A 17 -6.81 -12.26 31.13
N TYR A 18 -5.53 -12.45 30.80
CA TYR A 18 -4.66 -11.41 30.21
C TYR A 18 -4.85 -11.22 28.69
N THR A 19 -5.52 -12.13 28.00
CA THR A 19 -5.82 -12.00 26.55
C THR A 19 -7.08 -11.18 26.24
N ASN A 20 -7.74 -10.59 27.24
CA ASN A 20 -8.80 -9.59 27.06
C ASN A 20 -8.26 -8.23 26.55
N ASN A 21 -7.15 -8.23 25.83
CA ASN A 21 -6.69 -7.08 25.08
C ASN A 21 -7.48 -7.06 23.77
N GLN A 22 -8.63 -6.41 23.76
CA GLN A 22 -9.32 -6.05 22.52
C GLN A 22 -8.27 -5.37 21.63
N LYS A 23 -7.87 -6.02 20.53
CA LYS A 23 -6.90 -5.45 19.60
C LYS A 23 -7.35 -4.02 19.30
N PRO A 24 -6.48 -3.01 19.49
CA PRO A 24 -6.87 -1.63 19.25
C PRO A 24 -7.43 -1.55 17.83
N LYS A 25 -8.67 -1.06 17.70
CA LYS A 25 -9.29 -0.87 16.39
C LYS A 25 -8.34 -0.02 15.57
N ASN A 26 -7.89 -0.53 14.42
CA ASN A 26 -7.04 0.23 13.51
C ASN A 26 -7.69 1.60 13.28
N LYS A 27 -6.93 2.67 13.48
CA LYS A 27 -7.39 4.07 13.39
C LYS A 27 -8.13 4.38 12.07
N TYR A 28 -7.90 3.57 11.03
CA TYR A 28 -8.48 3.72 9.70
C TYR A 28 -9.42 2.58 9.26
N TYR A 29 -9.75 1.63 10.15
CA TYR A 29 -10.56 0.44 9.82
C TYR A 29 -10.12 -0.31 8.55
N SER A 30 -8.85 -0.18 8.14
CA SER A 30 -8.35 -0.84 6.94
C SER A 30 -8.30 -2.35 7.15
N GLN A 31 -8.95 -3.07 6.24
CA GLN A 31 -8.93 -4.52 6.18
C GLN A 31 -7.92 -4.94 5.11
N LYS A 32 -6.87 -5.64 5.53
CA LYS A 32 -5.95 -6.29 4.59
C LYS A 32 -6.72 -7.35 3.82
N THR A 33 -6.56 -7.36 2.50
CA THR A 33 -7.32 -8.25 1.62
C THR A 33 -6.36 -9.05 0.76
N TRP A 34 -6.60 -10.35 0.61
CA TRP A 34 -5.80 -11.23 -0.23
C TRP A 34 -6.54 -11.49 -1.54
N ILE A 35 -5.96 -11.06 -2.66
CA ILE A 35 -6.50 -11.30 -4.01
C ILE A 35 -5.37 -11.81 -4.89
N ASP A 36 -5.59 -12.92 -5.59
CA ASP A 36 -4.60 -13.53 -6.51
C ASP A 36 -3.22 -13.78 -5.88
N GLY A 37 -3.19 -14.09 -4.57
CA GLY A 37 -1.95 -14.30 -3.81
C GLY A 37 -1.22 -13.01 -3.39
N ILE A 38 -1.77 -11.83 -3.72
CA ILE A 38 -1.24 -10.52 -3.32
C ILE A 38 -1.98 -10.04 -2.07
N CYS A 39 -1.23 -9.62 -1.05
CA CYS A 39 -1.79 -8.96 0.12
C CYS A 39 -1.87 -7.44 -0.13
N PHE A 40 -3.08 -6.91 -0.14
CA PHE A 40 -3.36 -5.47 -0.20
C PHE A 40 -3.53 -4.89 1.20
N ASP A 41 -3.12 -3.64 1.40
CA ASP A 41 -3.22 -2.98 2.70
C ASP A 41 -4.62 -2.43 2.97
N SER A 42 -5.39 -2.20 1.91
CA SER A 42 -6.78 -1.79 1.98
C SER A 42 -7.68 -2.54 1.00
N LYS A 43 -8.98 -2.64 1.34
CA LYS A 43 -10.00 -3.18 0.43
C LYS A 43 -10.11 -2.34 -0.85
N LYS A 44 -9.97 -1.02 -0.75
CA LYS A 44 -10.03 -0.11 -1.91
C LYS A 44 -8.96 -0.43 -2.95
N GLU A 45 -7.71 -0.64 -2.53
CA GLU A 45 -6.64 -1.08 -3.43
C GLU A 45 -6.98 -2.39 -4.13
N ALA A 46 -7.56 -3.33 -3.38
CA ALA A 46 -7.91 -4.65 -3.86
C ALA A 46 -9.05 -4.58 -4.90
N ASP A 47 -10.07 -3.78 -4.64
CA ASP A 47 -11.18 -3.50 -5.57
C ASP A 47 -10.65 -2.81 -6.85
N TYR A 48 -9.74 -1.83 -6.69
CA TYR A 48 -9.12 -1.13 -7.83
C TYR A 48 -8.28 -2.07 -8.69
N TYR A 49 -7.50 -2.96 -8.07
CA TYR A 49 -6.74 -3.99 -8.78
C TYR A 49 -7.66 -4.90 -9.61
N CYS A 50 -8.81 -5.30 -9.06
CA CYS A 50 -9.81 -6.09 -9.78
C CYS A 50 -10.36 -5.33 -10.99
N GLN A 51 -10.65 -4.03 -10.83
CA GLN A 51 -11.11 -3.17 -11.92
C GLN A 51 -10.05 -3.05 -13.03
N LEU A 52 -8.78 -2.83 -12.69
CA LEU A 52 -7.69 -2.77 -13.67
C LEU A 52 -7.53 -4.08 -14.44
N LYS A 53 -7.70 -5.24 -13.77
CA LYS A 53 -7.72 -6.54 -14.47
C LYS A 53 -8.86 -6.65 -15.46
N LEU A 54 -10.05 -6.18 -15.11
CA LEU A 54 -11.21 -6.18 -16.01
C LEU A 54 -10.95 -5.27 -17.22
N LEU A 55 -10.44 -4.05 -17.00
CA LEU A 55 -10.10 -3.11 -18.07
C LEU A 55 -9.01 -3.66 -19.00
N THR A 56 -8.00 -4.34 -18.45
CA THR A 56 -6.95 -4.99 -19.25
C THR A 56 -7.54 -6.12 -20.10
N ARG A 57 -8.47 -6.91 -19.54
CA ARG A 57 -9.16 -7.98 -20.28
C ARG A 57 -10.11 -7.44 -21.35
N ALA A 58 -10.75 -6.30 -21.10
CA ALA A 58 -11.59 -5.60 -22.07
C ALA A 58 -10.77 -4.92 -23.19
N GLY A 59 -9.45 -4.79 -23.02
CA GLY A 59 -8.57 -4.12 -23.98
C GLY A 59 -8.62 -2.59 -23.89
N GLU A 60 -9.23 -2.03 -22.85
CA GLU A 60 -9.29 -0.57 -22.61
C GLU A 60 -7.93 0.01 -22.23
N ILE A 61 -7.12 -0.78 -21.52
CA ILE A 61 -5.75 -0.44 -21.14
C ILE A 61 -4.79 -1.48 -21.66
N LYS A 62 -3.58 -1.05 -22.00
CA LYS A 62 -2.49 -1.92 -22.45
C LYS A 62 -1.99 -2.80 -21.32
N GLY A 63 -2.06 -2.27 -20.09
CA GLY A 63 -1.72 -2.99 -18.87
C GLY A 63 -1.49 -2.04 -17.71
N PHE A 64 -1.06 -2.60 -16.59
CA PHE A 64 -0.75 -1.83 -15.41
C PHE A 64 0.38 -2.47 -14.61
N CYS A 65 1.11 -1.64 -13.86
CA CYS A 65 2.13 -2.05 -12.91
C CYS A 65 1.73 -1.62 -11.49
N ARG A 66 2.16 -2.39 -10.49
CA ARG A 66 1.93 -2.11 -9.08
C ARG A 66 3.24 -1.69 -8.42
N GLN A 67 3.19 -0.85 -7.38
CA GLN A 67 4.36 -0.48 -6.57
C GLN A 67 5.53 0.08 -7.40
N ALA A 68 5.24 0.91 -8.40
CA ALA A 68 6.27 1.52 -9.23
C ALA A 68 7.06 2.56 -8.42
N ARG A 69 8.39 2.45 -8.45
CA ARG A 69 9.31 3.33 -7.71
C ARG A 69 9.85 4.40 -8.65
N PHE A 70 9.68 5.65 -8.26
CA PHE A 70 10.17 6.82 -8.98
C PHE A 70 11.17 7.57 -8.13
N VAL A 71 12.37 7.79 -8.65
CA VAL A 71 13.37 8.62 -7.96
C VAL A 71 12.96 10.09 -8.11
N VAL A 72 12.64 10.74 -6.99
CA VAL A 72 12.18 12.13 -6.95
C VAL A 72 13.34 13.07 -6.66
N THR A 73 14.17 12.72 -5.68
CA THR A 73 15.40 13.44 -5.33
C THR A 73 16.56 12.48 -5.44
N GLU A 74 17.55 12.82 -6.25
CA GLU A 74 18.79 12.04 -6.33
C GLU A 74 19.61 12.27 -5.06
N GLY A 75 20.22 11.20 -4.57
CA GLY A 75 21.19 11.32 -3.48
C GLY A 75 22.48 11.93 -4.02
N VAL A 76 23.02 12.93 -3.34
CA VAL A 76 24.33 13.49 -3.67
C VAL A 76 25.39 12.79 -2.83
N GLY A 77 26.20 11.95 -3.48
CA GLY A 77 27.28 11.20 -2.84
C GLY A 77 26.79 10.15 -1.82
N SER A 78 27.60 9.90 -0.79
CA SER A 78 27.34 8.92 0.27
C SER A 78 26.66 9.51 1.52
N ILE A 79 26.39 10.81 1.53
CA ILE A 79 25.87 11.55 2.70
C ILE A 79 24.34 11.70 2.63
N GLU A 80 23.81 11.98 1.44
CA GLU A 80 22.38 12.21 1.26
C GLU A 80 21.70 11.02 0.57
N ARG A 81 20.75 10.39 1.27
CA ARG A 81 19.94 9.32 0.66
C ARG A 81 18.89 9.95 -0.26
N GLY A 82 18.87 9.49 -1.51
CA GLY A 82 17.84 9.85 -2.46
C GLY A 82 16.44 9.51 -1.93
N THR A 83 15.45 10.31 -2.33
CA THR A 83 14.06 10.08 -1.96
C THR A 83 13.30 9.53 -3.15
N GLU A 84 12.60 8.44 -2.90
CA GLU A 84 11.74 7.81 -3.88
C GLU A 84 10.26 8.01 -3.54
N TYR A 85 9.47 8.13 -4.59
CA TYR A 85 8.03 8.06 -4.57
C TYR A 85 7.59 6.69 -5.08
N VAL A 86 6.88 5.95 -4.23
CA VAL A 86 6.32 4.65 -4.59
C VAL A 86 4.83 4.87 -4.86
N ALA A 87 4.42 4.62 -6.09
CA ALA A 87 3.03 4.68 -6.51
C ALA A 87 2.34 3.32 -6.35
N ASP A 88 1.07 3.32 -6.00
CA ASP A 88 0.30 2.08 -5.85
C ASP A 88 0.10 1.40 -7.21
N PHE A 89 -0.38 2.14 -8.20
CA PHE A 89 -0.64 1.65 -9.56
C PHE A 89 -0.13 2.62 -10.63
N VAL A 90 0.32 2.06 -11.74
CA VAL A 90 0.66 2.78 -12.97
C VAL A 90 -0.09 2.12 -14.11
N ILE A 91 -0.93 2.88 -14.78
CA ILE A 91 -1.78 2.44 -15.88
C ILE A 91 -1.14 2.87 -17.19
N PHE A 92 -1.01 1.93 -18.12
CA PHE A 92 -0.56 2.17 -19.48
C PHE A 92 -1.77 2.15 -20.40
N ASN A 93 -2.07 3.30 -20.98
CA ASN A 93 -3.16 3.44 -21.94
C ASN A 93 -2.72 2.99 -23.33
N ASN A 94 -3.68 2.69 -24.19
CA ASN A 94 -3.42 2.28 -25.57
C ASN A 94 -2.86 3.40 -26.45
N ASP A 95 -3.10 4.66 -26.07
CA ASP A 95 -2.55 5.86 -26.73
C ASP A 95 -1.05 6.09 -26.43
N GLY A 96 -0.43 5.23 -25.63
CA GLY A 96 0.95 5.35 -25.19
C GLY A 96 1.15 6.28 -24.00
N THR A 97 0.09 6.90 -23.48
CA THR A 97 0.17 7.69 -22.25
C THR A 97 0.19 6.79 -21.02
N SER A 98 0.82 7.27 -19.95
CA SER A 98 0.85 6.59 -18.66
C SER A 98 0.24 7.48 -17.60
N ARG A 99 -0.56 6.87 -16.71
CA ARG A 99 -1.18 7.55 -15.57
C ARG A 99 -0.82 6.82 -14.30
N ILE A 100 -0.56 7.57 -13.24
CA ILE A 100 -0.20 7.04 -11.94
C ILE A 100 -1.39 7.22 -11.02
N VAL A 101 -1.79 6.17 -10.33
CA VAL A 101 -2.93 6.18 -9.40
C VAL A 101 -2.43 5.80 -8.01
N ASP A 102 -2.68 6.67 -7.03
CA ASP A 102 -2.34 6.46 -5.62
C ASP A 102 -3.64 6.49 -4.80
N THR A 103 -3.94 5.36 -4.16
CA THR A 103 -5.16 5.13 -3.37
C THR A 103 -4.96 5.61 -1.92
N LYS A 104 -4.46 6.83 -1.76
CA LYS A 104 -4.20 7.41 -0.43
C LYS A 104 -5.43 8.12 0.14
N GLY A 105 -5.90 7.62 1.28
CA GLY A 105 -6.95 8.28 2.06
C GLY A 105 -6.53 9.57 2.76
N VAL A 106 -5.25 9.76 3.11
CA VAL A 106 -4.78 10.94 3.86
C VAL A 106 -3.54 11.55 3.22
N LYS A 107 -3.65 12.81 2.78
CA LYS A 107 -2.53 13.60 2.25
C LYS A 107 -1.69 14.14 3.40
N THR A 108 -0.60 13.47 3.74
CA THR A 108 0.41 14.00 4.69
C THR A 108 1.20 15.16 4.06
N ASN A 109 1.82 16.00 4.89
CA ASN A 109 2.66 17.10 4.37
C ASN A 109 3.88 16.58 3.60
N GLU A 110 4.48 15.47 4.04
CA GLU A 110 5.55 14.77 3.32
C GLU A 110 5.10 14.31 1.92
N PHE A 111 3.88 13.80 1.81
CA PHE A 111 3.32 13.40 0.53
C PHE A 111 3.19 14.58 -0.43
N LYS A 112 2.70 15.73 0.05
CA LYS A 112 2.61 16.95 -0.77
C LYS A 112 3.98 17.40 -1.27
N LEU A 113 5.01 17.32 -0.42
CA LEU A 113 6.37 17.67 -0.79
C LEU A 113 6.93 16.71 -1.86
N LYS A 114 6.79 15.40 -1.64
CA LYS A 114 7.20 14.39 -2.62
C LYS A 114 6.46 14.54 -3.94
N MET A 115 5.16 14.83 -3.91
CA MET A 115 4.34 15.07 -5.11
C MET A 115 4.80 16.32 -5.87
N LYS A 116 5.16 17.39 -5.14
CA LYS A 116 5.70 18.63 -5.75
C LYS A 116 6.99 18.32 -6.51
N SER A 117 7.95 17.69 -5.83
CA SER A 117 9.23 17.31 -6.45
C SER A 117 9.06 16.29 -7.57
N PHE A 118 8.10 15.36 -7.44
CA PHE A 118 7.76 14.42 -8.50
C PHE A 118 7.26 15.15 -9.75
N ARG A 119 6.33 16.10 -9.59
CA ARG A 119 5.77 16.88 -10.71
C ARG A 119 6.83 17.74 -11.40
N GLU A 120 7.79 18.25 -10.65
CA GLU A 120 8.92 19.02 -11.17
C GLU A 120 9.86 18.14 -12.01
N LYS A 121 10.16 16.92 -11.54
CA LYS A 121 11.05 15.99 -12.25
C LYS A 121 10.37 15.27 -13.42
N TYR A 122 9.07 14.99 -13.32
CA TYR A 122 8.28 14.26 -14.31
C TYR A 122 7.02 15.04 -14.73
N PRO A 123 7.16 16.13 -15.52
CA PRO A 123 6.02 16.98 -15.88
C PRO A 123 5.00 16.30 -16.80
N THR A 124 5.40 15.25 -17.52
CA THR A 124 4.54 14.49 -18.45
C THR A 124 3.67 13.44 -17.76
N LEU A 125 4.00 13.04 -16.54
CA LEU A 125 3.27 11.99 -15.81
C LEU A 125 2.13 12.60 -15.00
N LYS A 126 0.91 12.16 -15.29
CA LYS A 126 -0.28 12.56 -14.55
C LYS A 126 -0.46 11.64 -13.34
N VAL A 127 -0.56 12.24 -12.16
CA VAL A 127 -0.85 11.52 -10.91
C VAL A 127 -2.28 11.83 -10.49
N GLU A 128 -3.10 10.78 -10.42
CA GLU A 128 -4.48 10.79 -9.98
C GLU A 128 -4.55 10.21 -8.56
N LEU A 129 -5.37 10.83 -7.71
CA LEU A 129 -5.53 10.45 -6.30
C LEU A 129 -6.96 9.97 -6.11
N GLU A 130 -7.13 8.75 -5.60
CA GLU A 130 -8.43 8.07 -5.47
C GLU A 130 -8.73 7.62 -4.03
#